data_AF-X1J375-F1
#
_entry.id   AF-X1J375-F1
#
_cell.length_a   1.000
_cell.length_b   1.000
_cell.length_c   1.000
_cell.angle_alpha   90.00
_cell.angle_beta   90.00
_cell.angle_gamma   90.00
#
_symmetry.space_group_name_H-M   'P 1'
#
loop_
_entity.id
_entity.type
_entity.pdbx_description
1 polymer ?
#
loop_
_entity_poly.entity_id
_entity_poly.type
_entity_poly.pdbx_seq_one_letter_code
_entity_poly.pdbx_strand_id
1 'polypeptide(L)'
;LQEMEEKRERRPFFFGWQPRWATAVIAALVFLMAGSGTVAAANNSMPDEPLYPVKLATETVRLTLTPSALGKAELYVKLADKRVDEIIRMADKGKMKHVERTAQRLNTYLVMAANLAAPEAVPEEMLAPTPEAVPEEVPAPLVVEEPPEKEAGVVMAPAPPAVEEAPVAPEAREVSPGRRAKLRQIVTRRAIEHPAALREVLHKVPESARPALLRAIDASDAEYEKILNALRGRKGN
;
A
#
# COMPACT_ATOMS: atom_id res chain seq x y z
N LEU A 1 71.92 -10.11 -33.84
CA LEU A 1 71.48 -9.38 -32.63
C LEU A 1 69.96 -9.43 -32.60
N GLN A 2 69.39 -10.48 -31.98
CA GLN A 2 67.95 -10.58 -31.73
C GLN A 2 67.78 -11.12 -30.32
N GLU A 3 67.04 -10.34 -29.54
CA GLU A 3 66.89 -10.34 -28.10
C GLU A 3 66.11 -11.58 -27.64
N MET A 4 66.59 -12.25 -26.59
CA MET A 4 65.80 -13.26 -25.88
C MET A 4 64.80 -12.51 -24.99
N GLU A 5 63.58 -12.38 -25.50
CA GLU A 5 62.46 -11.75 -24.81
C GLU A 5 62.10 -12.50 -23.50
N GLU A 6 62.11 -11.72 -22.43
CA GLU A 6 61.70 -12.05 -21.09
C GLU A 6 60.22 -12.49 -21.06
N LYS A 7 59.95 -13.77 -20.77
CA LYS A 7 58.59 -14.27 -20.53
C LYS A 7 58.03 -13.66 -19.25
N ARG A 8 57.43 -12.48 -19.36
CA ARG A 8 56.67 -11.83 -18.29
C ARG A 8 55.35 -12.59 -18.11
N GLU A 9 55.28 -13.43 -17.08
CA GLU A 9 54.03 -14.07 -16.64
C GLU A 9 52.97 -12.99 -16.35
N ARG A 10 52.02 -12.84 -17.26
CA ARG A 10 50.82 -12.03 -17.02
C ARG A 10 49.89 -12.83 -16.11
N ARG A 11 50.03 -12.65 -14.79
CA ARG A 11 48.99 -13.03 -13.84
C ARG A 11 47.71 -12.25 -14.19
N PRO A 12 46.54 -12.90 -14.38
CA PRO A 12 45.32 -12.16 -14.64
C PRO A 12 44.89 -11.40 -13.38
N PHE A 13 45.06 -10.08 -13.41
CA PHE A 13 44.56 -9.13 -12.43
C PHE A 13 43.05 -8.94 -12.64
N PHE A 14 42.26 -9.97 -12.35
CA PHE A 14 40.78 -9.90 -12.40
C PHE A 14 40.13 -10.45 -11.13
N PHE A 15 40.79 -10.29 -9.98
CA PHE A 15 40.28 -10.74 -8.69
C PHE A 15 40.59 -9.73 -7.57
N GLY A 16 40.20 -8.48 -7.75
CA GLY A 16 40.50 -7.44 -6.76
C GLY A 16 39.54 -6.25 -6.72
N TRP A 17 38.49 -6.23 -7.54
CA TRP A 17 37.52 -5.13 -7.54
C TRP A 17 36.10 -5.67 -7.72
N GLN A 18 35.66 -6.50 -6.78
CA GLN A 18 34.23 -6.62 -6.54
C GLN A 18 33.86 -5.40 -5.72
N PRO A 19 33.19 -4.40 -6.31
CA PRO A 19 32.81 -3.23 -5.55
C PRO A 19 31.83 -3.70 -4.45
N ARG A 20 31.95 -3.15 -3.24
CA ARG A 20 31.19 -3.61 -2.06
C ARG A 20 29.66 -3.58 -2.29
N TRP A 21 29.19 -2.81 -3.27
CA TRP A 21 27.80 -2.82 -3.71
C TRP A 21 27.41 -4.10 -4.44
N ALA A 22 28.30 -4.77 -5.18
CA ALA A 22 28.02 -6.04 -5.85
C ALA A 22 27.76 -7.17 -4.84
N THR A 23 28.52 -7.22 -3.73
CA THR A 23 28.22 -8.14 -2.62
C THR A 23 26.89 -7.83 -1.95
N ALA A 24 26.51 -6.56 -1.82
CA ALA A 24 25.21 -6.18 -1.28
C ALA A 24 24.06 -6.54 -2.24
N VAL A 25 24.24 -6.36 -3.55
CA VAL A 25 23.27 -6.74 -4.57
C VAL A 25 23.11 -8.26 -4.62
N ILE A 26 24.20 -9.03 -4.59
CA ILE A 26 24.14 -10.50 -4.57
C ILE A 26 23.50 -11.00 -3.27
N ALA A 27 23.86 -10.45 -2.11
CA ALA A 27 23.23 -10.79 -0.84
C ALA A 27 21.73 -10.46 -0.86
N ALA A 28 21.34 -9.29 -1.38
CA ALA A 28 19.94 -8.91 -1.56
C ALA A 28 19.21 -9.85 -2.52
N LEU A 29 19.84 -10.27 -3.61
CA LEU A 29 19.26 -11.19 -4.60
C LEU A 29 19.04 -12.58 -4.00
N VAL A 30 20.00 -13.09 -3.23
CA VAL A 30 19.89 -14.36 -2.48
C VAL A 30 18.79 -14.24 -1.42
N PHE A 31 18.70 -13.12 -0.70
CA PHE A 31 17.63 -12.86 0.25
C PHE A 31 16.25 -12.75 -0.43
N LEU A 32 16.19 -12.20 -1.65
CA LEU A 32 14.97 -12.10 -2.45
C LEU A 32 14.50 -13.48 -2.92
N MET A 33 15.44 -14.30 -3.44
CA MET A 33 15.14 -15.67 -3.88
C MET A 33 14.71 -16.56 -2.72
N ALA A 34 15.43 -16.53 -1.59
CA ALA A 34 15.06 -17.27 -0.38
C ALA A 34 13.82 -16.71 0.34
N GLY A 35 13.56 -15.41 0.20
CA GLY A 35 12.46 -14.69 0.86
C GLY A 35 11.12 -14.77 0.13
N SER A 36 11.09 -15.13 -1.15
CA SER A 36 9.84 -15.26 -1.92
C SER A 36 8.86 -16.27 -1.29
N GLY A 37 9.37 -17.41 -0.81
CA GLY A 37 8.57 -18.45 -0.15
C GLY A 37 8.04 -18.04 1.23
N THR A 38 8.81 -17.28 2.02
CA THR A 38 8.39 -16.87 3.38
C THR A 38 7.31 -15.80 3.34
N VAL A 39 7.34 -14.88 2.37
CA VAL A 39 6.29 -13.86 2.18
C VAL A 39 5.00 -14.50 1.70
N ALA A 40 5.07 -15.44 0.74
CA ALA A 40 3.90 -16.16 0.25
C ALA A 40 3.25 -17.00 1.36
N ALA A 41 4.05 -17.75 2.13
CA ALA A 41 3.56 -18.51 3.28
C ALA A 41 2.99 -17.60 4.38
N ALA A 42 3.62 -16.46 4.65
CA ALA A 42 3.14 -15.49 5.64
C ALA A 42 1.76 -14.92 5.26
N ASN A 43 1.44 -14.75 3.97
CA ASN A 43 0.13 -14.22 3.56
C ASN A 43 -1.05 -15.12 3.99
N ASN A 44 -0.85 -16.43 4.10
CA ASN A 44 -1.87 -17.36 4.59
C ASN A 44 -1.79 -17.62 6.12
N SER A 45 -0.83 -17.00 6.81
CA SER A 45 -0.64 -17.25 8.24
C SER A 45 -1.78 -16.71 9.11
N MET A 46 -2.02 -17.41 10.23
CA MET A 46 -3.04 -17.11 11.24
C MET A 46 -2.46 -16.33 12.44
N PRO A 47 -3.30 -15.62 13.23
CA PRO A 47 -2.83 -14.79 14.35
C PRO A 47 -2.00 -15.50 15.43
N ASP A 48 -2.08 -16.81 15.50
CA ASP A 48 -1.38 -17.71 16.42
C ASP A 48 -0.14 -18.37 15.81
N GLU A 49 0.22 -18.05 14.56
CA GLU A 49 1.32 -18.67 13.83
C GLU A 49 2.58 -17.79 13.79
N PRO A 50 3.79 -18.38 13.73
CA PRO A 50 5.06 -17.65 13.78
C PRO A 50 5.27 -16.63 12.65
N LEU A 51 4.67 -16.87 11.48
CA LEU A 51 4.81 -15.99 10.31
C LEU A 51 3.81 -14.83 10.29
N TYR A 52 2.90 -14.74 11.27
CA TYR A 52 1.91 -13.67 11.33
C TYR A 52 2.50 -12.26 11.45
N PRO A 53 3.56 -12.00 12.23
CA PRO A 53 4.21 -10.70 12.23
C PRO A 53 4.73 -10.30 10.84
N VAL A 54 5.22 -11.26 10.05
CA VAL A 54 5.68 -11.04 8.68
C VAL A 54 4.52 -10.66 7.76
N LYS A 55 3.34 -11.29 7.95
CA LYS A 55 2.09 -10.91 7.26
C LYS A 55 1.75 -9.45 7.50
N LEU A 56 1.71 -9.02 8.77
CA LEU A 56 1.37 -7.66 9.15
C LEU A 56 2.39 -6.64 8.62
N ALA A 57 3.68 -6.97 8.66
CA ALA A 57 4.73 -6.12 8.10
C ALA A 57 4.56 -5.96 6.58
N THR A 58 4.28 -7.06 5.87
CA THR A 58 4.03 -7.04 4.42
C THR A 58 2.78 -6.20 4.08
N GLU A 59 1.71 -6.33 4.85
CA GLU A 59 0.49 -5.53 4.69
C GLU A 59 0.76 -4.03 4.94
N THR A 60 1.59 -3.72 5.94
CA THR A 60 2.01 -2.34 6.24
C THR A 60 2.84 -1.75 5.11
N VAL A 61 3.83 -2.48 4.59
CA VAL A 61 4.63 -2.03 3.44
C VAL A 61 3.77 -1.79 2.20
N ARG A 62 2.78 -2.65 1.94
CA ARG A 62 1.83 -2.41 0.84
C ARG A 62 1.01 -1.12 1.05
N LEU A 63 0.58 -0.86 2.28
CA LEU A 63 -0.15 0.37 2.62
C LEU A 63 0.71 1.64 2.46
N THR A 64 2.00 1.59 2.86
CA THR A 64 2.91 2.74 2.72
C THR A 64 3.25 3.03 1.27
N LEU A 65 3.43 1.99 0.45
CA LEU A 65 3.75 2.10 -0.97
C LEU A 65 2.53 2.40 -1.86
N THR A 66 1.31 2.35 -1.34
CA THR A 66 0.11 2.73 -2.09
C THR A 66 -0.08 4.24 -2.02
N PRO A 67 0.14 5.04 -3.07
CA PRO A 67 0.20 6.50 -2.95
C PRO A 67 -1.18 7.16 -2.82
N SER A 68 -2.23 6.57 -3.42
CA SER A 68 -3.55 7.21 -3.49
C SER A 68 -4.40 6.92 -2.25
N ALA A 69 -5.11 7.94 -1.74
CA ALA A 69 -6.04 7.77 -0.62
C ALA A 69 -7.12 6.73 -0.94
N LEU A 70 -7.72 6.81 -2.14
CA LEU A 70 -8.72 5.84 -2.58
C LEU A 70 -8.14 4.42 -2.75
N GLY A 71 -6.90 4.29 -3.23
CA GLY A 71 -6.22 3.00 -3.32
C GLY A 71 -5.90 2.42 -1.94
N LYS A 72 -5.47 3.25 -0.98
CA LYS A 72 -5.30 2.83 0.42
C LYS A 72 -6.64 2.42 1.03
N ALA A 73 -7.73 3.13 0.77
CA ALA A 73 -9.07 2.75 1.22
C ALA A 73 -9.48 1.38 0.67
N GLU A 74 -9.27 1.13 -0.62
CA GLU A 74 -9.49 -0.20 -1.22
C GLU A 74 -8.64 -1.28 -0.54
N LEU A 75 -7.36 -0.98 -0.27
CA LEU A 75 -6.47 -1.92 0.39
C LEU A 75 -6.92 -2.22 1.82
N TYR A 76 -7.33 -1.22 2.61
CA TYR A 76 -7.90 -1.44 3.94
C TYR A 76 -9.16 -2.31 3.91
N VAL A 77 -10.06 -2.09 2.94
CA VAL A 77 -11.24 -2.95 2.74
C VAL A 77 -10.83 -4.39 2.40
N LYS A 78 -9.77 -4.58 1.58
CA LYS A 78 -9.18 -5.90 1.30
C LYS A 78 -8.59 -6.57 2.52
N LEU A 79 -7.93 -5.81 3.39
CA LEU A 79 -7.39 -6.35 4.63
C LEU A 79 -8.49 -6.68 5.65
N ALA A 80 -9.55 -5.88 5.74
CA ALA A 80 -10.72 -6.14 6.59
C ALA A 80 -11.34 -7.52 6.31
N ASP A 81 -11.44 -7.91 5.04
CA ASP A 81 -11.91 -9.24 4.61
C ASP A 81 -11.07 -10.38 5.16
N LYS A 82 -9.73 -10.24 5.11
CA LYS A 82 -8.85 -11.20 5.78
C LYS A 82 -9.09 -11.25 7.29
N ARG A 83 -9.45 -10.13 7.94
CA ARG A 83 -9.74 -10.08 9.39
C ARG A 83 -11.01 -10.82 9.73
N VAL A 84 -12.04 -10.75 8.88
CA VAL A 84 -13.24 -11.58 9.02
C VAL A 84 -12.89 -13.06 8.90
N ASP A 85 -12.12 -13.47 7.89
CA ASP A 85 -11.68 -14.87 7.75
C ASP A 85 -10.87 -15.36 8.97
N GLU A 86 -9.97 -14.52 9.48
CA GLU A 86 -9.20 -14.85 10.67
C GLU A 86 -10.08 -14.94 11.92
N ILE A 87 -11.07 -14.06 12.08
CA ILE A 87 -12.04 -14.13 13.19
C ILE A 87 -12.80 -15.46 13.16
N ILE A 88 -13.33 -15.85 11.99
CA ILE A 88 -14.07 -17.10 11.82
C ILE A 88 -13.21 -18.29 12.21
N ARG A 89 -12.02 -18.42 11.62
CA ARG A 89 -11.11 -19.55 11.89
C ARG A 89 -10.62 -19.58 13.34
N MET A 90 -10.40 -18.42 13.98
CA MET A 90 -9.98 -18.38 15.38
C MET A 90 -11.14 -18.69 16.33
N ALA A 91 -12.36 -18.32 15.98
CA ALA A 91 -13.56 -18.69 16.72
C ALA A 91 -13.82 -20.20 16.63
N ASP A 92 -13.70 -20.80 15.43
CA ASP A 92 -13.83 -22.26 15.24
C ASP A 92 -12.78 -23.04 16.05
N LYS A 93 -11.59 -22.46 16.27
CA LYS A 93 -10.52 -23.02 17.11
C LYS A 93 -10.66 -22.70 18.61
N GLY A 94 -11.71 -22.01 19.05
CA GLY A 94 -11.89 -21.62 20.45
C GLY A 94 -10.93 -20.54 20.97
N LYS A 95 -10.20 -19.85 20.09
CA LYS A 95 -9.11 -18.91 20.45
C LYS A 95 -9.61 -17.48 20.66
N MET A 96 -10.41 -17.26 21.70
CA MET A 96 -11.16 -16.01 21.93
C MET A 96 -10.31 -14.74 22.07
N LYS A 97 -9.13 -14.82 22.69
CA LYS A 97 -8.21 -13.67 22.77
C LYS A 97 -7.75 -13.19 21.39
N HIS A 98 -7.63 -14.12 20.43
CA HIS A 98 -7.30 -13.77 19.05
C HIS A 98 -8.54 -13.24 18.32
N VAL A 99 -9.72 -13.81 18.55
CA VAL A 99 -10.99 -13.27 18.02
C VAL A 99 -11.14 -11.79 18.38
N GLU A 100 -11.01 -11.45 19.67
CA GLU A 100 -11.14 -10.06 20.13
C GLU A 100 -10.11 -9.13 19.50
N ARG A 101 -8.82 -9.52 19.48
CA ARG A 101 -7.76 -8.70 18.88
C ARG A 101 -7.96 -8.50 17.37
N THR A 102 -8.38 -9.55 16.67
CA THR A 102 -8.62 -9.48 15.22
C THR A 102 -9.87 -8.66 14.92
N ALA A 103 -10.90 -8.73 15.76
CA ALA A 103 -12.10 -7.90 15.68
C ALA A 103 -11.79 -6.40 15.89
N GLN A 104 -10.91 -6.06 16.85
CA GLN A 104 -10.43 -4.69 17.00
C GLN A 104 -9.69 -4.20 15.75
N ARG A 105 -8.84 -5.05 15.15
CA ARG A 105 -8.09 -4.70 13.94
C ARG A 105 -9.00 -4.54 12.72
N LEU A 106 -10.03 -5.38 12.60
CA LEU A 106 -11.09 -5.21 11.59
C LEU A 106 -11.69 -3.81 11.69
N ASN A 107 -12.15 -3.42 12.88
CA ASN A 107 -12.70 -2.09 13.12
C ASN A 107 -11.72 -0.98 12.71
N THR A 108 -10.44 -1.07 13.12
CA THR A 108 -9.42 -0.10 12.70
C THR A 108 -9.31 0.03 11.18
N TYR A 109 -9.31 -1.09 10.44
CA TYR A 109 -9.22 -1.04 8.98
C TYR A 109 -10.45 -0.41 8.34
N LEU A 110 -11.65 -0.67 8.85
CA LEU A 110 -12.86 -0.06 8.32
C LEU A 110 -12.92 1.45 8.60
N VAL A 111 -12.50 1.89 9.79
CA VAL A 111 -12.36 3.32 10.12
C VAL A 111 -11.36 4.00 9.18
N MET A 112 -10.19 3.40 8.96
CA MET A 112 -9.20 3.97 8.04
C MET A 112 -9.71 4.02 6.60
N ALA A 113 -10.42 2.98 6.15
CA ALA A 113 -11.06 2.98 4.84
C ALA A 113 -12.10 4.10 4.70
N ALA A 114 -12.93 4.32 5.72
CA ALA A 114 -13.95 5.39 5.72
C ALA A 114 -13.30 6.77 5.61
N ASN A 115 -12.27 7.04 6.42
CA ASN A 115 -11.55 8.31 6.43
C ASN A 115 -10.87 8.59 5.08
N LEU A 116 -10.27 7.57 4.46
CA LEU A 116 -9.57 7.71 3.18
C LEU A 116 -10.50 7.72 1.96
N ALA A 117 -11.71 7.18 2.09
CA ALA A 117 -12.74 7.25 1.05
C ALA A 117 -13.42 8.63 1.02
N ALA A 118 -13.44 9.35 2.14
CA ALA A 118 -13.96 10.70 2.22
C ALA A 118 -13.21 11.62 1.25
N PRO A 119 -13.90 12.54 0.55
CA PRO A 119 -13.21 13.58 -0.21
C PRO A 119 -12.34 14.37 0.76
N GLU A 120 -11.09 14.68 0.39
CA GLU A 120 -10.22 15.51 1.22
C GLU A 120 -10.96 16.80 1.54
N ALA A 121 -11.25 17.04 2.82
CA ALA A 121 -11.59 18.37 3.27
C ALA A 121 -10.30 19.19 3.05
N VAL A 122 -10.31 20.01 1.99
CA VAL A 122 -9.27 21.00 1.78
C VAL A 122 -9.17 21.79 3.10
N PRO A 123 -7.99 21.87 3.75
CA PRO A 123 -7.83 22.71 4.92
C PRO A 123 -8.29 24.13 4.58
N GLU A 124 -9.10 24.74 5.45
CA GLU A 124 -9.61 26.12 5.29
C GLU A 124 -8.51 27.17 5.08
N GLU A 125 -7.23 26.82 5.24
CA GLU A 125 -6.06 27.68 4.97
C GLU A 125 -5.81 28.02 3.49
N MET A 126 -6.53 27.42 2.53
CA MET A 126 -6.43 27.80 1.11
C MET A 126 -7.46 28.85 0.66
N LEU A 127 -8.27 29.40 1.57
CA LEU A 127 -9.00 30.66 1.32
C LEU A 127 -8.03 31.84 1.51
N ALA A 128 -7.10 32.01 0.57
CA ALA A 128 -6.40 33.27 0.45
C ALA A 128 -7.43 34.39 0.19
N PRO A 129 -7.37 35.52 0.93
CA PRO A 129 -8.20 36.67 0.61
C PRO A 129 -7.87 37.15 -0.80
N THR A 130 -8.94 37.43 -1.54
CA THR A 130 -9.00 37.99 -2.89
C THR A 130 -7.91 39.05 -3.11
N PRO A 131 -7.05 38.95 -4.13
CA PRO A 131 -6.17 40.06 -4.48
C PRO A 131 -7.04 41.18 -5.08
N GLU A 132 -7.07 42.29 -4.35
CA GLU A 132 -7.61 43.58 -4.76
C GLU A 132 -6.89 44.06 -6.04
N ALA A 133 -7.67 44.52 -7.00
CA ALA A 133 -7.22 44.91 -8.33
C ALA A 133 -6.30 46.15 -8.33
N VAL A 134 -5.24 46.14 -9.14
CA VAL A 134 -4.54 47.34 -9.61
C VAL A 134 -4.22 47.16 -11.11
N PRO A 135 -4.39 48.21 -11.96
CA PRO A 135 -4.58 48.06 -13.41
C PRO A 135 -3.29 47.89 -14.23
N GLU A 136 -3.51 47.45 -15.48
CA GLU A 136 -2.57 47.32 -16.60
C GLU A 136 -1.53 48.43 -16.73
N GLU A 137 -0.29 48.06 -17.04
CA GLU A 137 0.52 48.77 -18.04
C GLU A 137 1.62 47.83 -18.59
N VAL A 138 1.59 47.60 -19.90
CA VAL A 138 2.67 46.96 -20.69
C VAL A 138 3.24 48.07 -21.59
N PRO A 139 4.56 48.19 -21.76
CA PRO A 139 5.13 47.66 -22.99
C PRO A 139 6.53 47.03 -22.83
N ALA A 140 6.80 46.00 -23.64
CA ALA A 140 8.15 45.49 -23.94
C ALA A 140 8.87 46.43 -24.95
N PRO A 141 10.20 46.31 -25.20
CA PRO A 141 10.69 45.24 -26.09
C PRO A 141 12.13 44.68 -25.85
N LEU A 142 12.33 43.46 -26.36
CA LEU A 142 13.52 42.83 -27.00
C LEU A 142 14.93 42.99 -26.40
N VAL A 143 15.63 41.87 -26.15
CA VAL A 143 16.85 41.40 -26.86
C VAL A 143 17.18 39.95 -26.46
N VAL A 144 17.73 39.23 -27.44
CA VAL A 144 18.07 37.82 -27.62
C VAL A 144 19.31 37.38 -26.80
N GLU A 145 19.35 36.13 -26.32
CA GLU A 145 20.40 35.11 -26.59
C GLU A 145 20.28 33.87 -25.69
N GLU A 146 20.50 32.70 -26.29
CA GLU A 146 20.56 31.34 -25.74
C GLU A 146 21.87 30.70 -26.30
N PRO A 147 22.37 29.51 -25.85
CA PRO A 147 22.98 29.10 -24.57
C PRO A 147 24.43 28.53 -24.80
N PRO A 148 25.09 27.75 -23.90
CA PRO A 148 24.77 26.31 -23.75
C PRO A 148 24.95 25.67 -22.34
N GLU A 149 24.12 24.64 -22.14
CA GLU A 149 24.25 23.37 -21.38
C GLU A 149 25.44 23.11 -20.44
N LYS A 150 25.11 22.60 -19.22
CA LYS A 150 25.82 21.44 -18.62
C LYS A 150 24.88 20.54 -17.82
N GLU A 151 24.77 19.31 -18.31
CA GLU A 151 24.17 18.15 -17.66
C GLU A 151 24.95 17.72 -16.40
N ALA A 152 24.23 17.27 -15.37
CA ALA A 152 24.76 16.37 -14.36
C ALA A 152 23.73 15.27 -14.11
N GLY A 153 23.95 14.13 -14.77
CA GLY A 153 23.13 12.93 -14.65
C GLY A 153 23.29 12.26 -13.28
N VAL A 154 22.16 11.91 -12.68
CA VAL A 154 22.10 10.89 -11.62
C VAL A 154 21.68 9.58 -12.28
N VAL A 155 22.66 8.71 -12.45
CA VAL A 155 22.52 7.36 -12.97
C VAL A 155 21.72 6.50 -11.99
N MET A 156 20.60 5.99 -12.48
CA MET A 156 19.77 4.96 -11.89
C MET A 156 20.45 3.59 -12.08
N ALA A 157 20.52 2.77 -11.03
CA ALA A 157 20.97 1.37 -11.08
C ALA A 157 19.81 0.42 -10.71
N PRO A 158 19.83 -0.84 -11.18
CA PRO A 158 18.64 -1.52 -11.69
C PRO A 158 17.82 -2.28 -10.63
N ALA A 159 16.51 -2.36 -10.88
CA ALA A 159 15.56 -3.21 -10.19
C ALA A 159 15.78 -4.71 -10.53
N PRO A 160 15.53 -5.65 -9.59
CA PRO A 160 15.56 -7.09 -9.86
C PRO A 160 14.34 -7.53 -10.70
N PRO A 161 14.40 -8.68 -11.41
CA PRO A 161 13.36 -9.06 -12.36
C PRO A 161 12.10 -9.51 -11.62
N ALA A 162 11.05 -8.70 -11.77
CA ALA A 162 9.68 -9.14 -11.52
C ALA A 162 9.22 -9.99 -12.71
N VAL A 163 8.69 -11.16 -12.39
CA VAL A 163 7.94 -12.01 -13.32
C VAL A 163 6.78 -11.17 -13.87
N GLU A 164 6.85 -10.94 -15.17
CA GLU A 164 5.80 -10.59 -16.15
C GLU A 164 4.41 -10.24 -15.59
N GLU A 165 4.23 -8.98 -15.19
CA GLU A 165 2.97 -8.25 -15.43
C GLU A 165 3.36 -6.92 -16.09
N ALA A 166 2.74 -6.63 -17.24
CA ALA A 166 3.06 -5.50 -18.11
C ALA A 166 3.10 -4.15 -17.37
N PRO A 167 3.98 -3.20 -17.76
CA PRO A 167 4.11 -1.94 -17.06
C PRO A 167 2.90 -1.04 -17.35
N VAL A 168 2.04 -0.84 -16.35
CA VAL A 168 1.05 0.24 -16.40
C VAL A 168 1.76 1.53 -16.01
N ALA A 169 1.75 2.49 -16.94
CA ALA A 169 2.36 3.82 -16.85
C ALA A 169 1.96 4.60 -15.57
N PRO A 170 2.76 5.61 -15.16
CA PRO A 170 2.49 6.34 -13.93
C PRO A 170 1.25 7.23 -14.11
N GLU A 171 0.09 6.77 -13.64
CA GLU A 171 -1.12 7.59 -13.58
C GLU A 171 -0.95 8.70 -12.53
N ALA A 172 -0.53 9.87 -12.99
CA ALA A 172 -0.58 11.11 -12.26
C ALA A 172 -2.03 11.48 -11.91
N ARG A 173 -2.26 11.71 -10.61
CA ARG A 173 -3.12 12.76 -10.03
C ARG A 173 -4.51 13.01 -10.64
N GLU A 174 -5.32 11.99 -10.89
CA GLU A 174 -6.78 12.16 -10.85
C GLU A 174 -7.47 10.92 -10.25
N VAL A 175 -8.39 11.15 -9.32
CA VAL A 175 -9.30 10.12 -8.85
C VAL A 175 -10.29 9.85 -9.98
N SER A 176 -9.99 8.90 -10.88
CA SER A 176 -10.92 8.60 -11.97
C SER A 176 -12.28 8.16 -11.40
N PRO A 177 -13.41 8.68 -11.90
CA PRO A 177 -14.75 8.26 -11.49
C PRO A 177 -14.94 6.74 -11.48
N GLY A 178 -14.25 6.05 -12.39
CA GLY A 178 -14.22 4.58 -12.46
C GLY A 178 -13.63 3.89 -11.23
N ARG A 179 -12.54 4.42 -10.63
CA ARG A 179 -11.95 3.82 -9.41
C ARG A 179 -12.90 3.94 -8.21
N ARG A 180 -13.57 5.09 -8.05
CA ARG A 180 -14.56 5.28 -6.96
C ARG A 180 -15.76 4.34 -7.13
N ALA A 181 -16.26 4.22 -8.36
CA ALA A 181 -17.35 3.30 -8.69
C ALA A 181 -16.96 1.83 -8.41
N LYS A 182 -15.76 1.42 -8.81
CA LYS A 182 -15.22 0.08 -8.53
C LYS A 182 -15.13 -0.18 -7.02
N LEU A 183 -14.55 0.74 -6.26
CA LEU A 183 -14.45 0.59 -4.80
C LEU A 183 -15.85 0.51 -4.18
N ARG A 184 -16.80 1.33 -4.63
CA ARG A 184 -18.19 1.26 -4.15
C ARG A 184 -18.81 -0.10 -4.37
N GLN A 185 -18.60 -0.72 -5.54
CA GLN A 185 -19.09 -2.07 -5.82
C GLN A 185 -18.49 -3.10 -4.84
N ILE A 186 -17.18 -3.05 -4.60
CA ILE A 186 -16.48 -3.93 -3.65
C ILE A 186 -17.06 -3.76 -2.23
N VAL A 187 -17.21 -2.51 -1.79
CA VAL A 187 -17.70 -2.16 -0.46
C VAL A 187 -19.16 -2.59 -0.28
N THR A 188 -20.01 -2.39 -1.29
CA THR A 188 -21.44 -2.75 -1.23
C THR A 188 -21.61 -4.24 -0.96
N ARG A 189 -20.82 -5.08 -1.64
CA ARG A 189 -20.82 -6.53 -1.43
C ARG A 189 -20.37 -6.89 -0.01
N ARG A 190 -19.24 -6.33 0.44
CA ARG A 190 -18.64 -6.65 1.75
C ARG A 190 -19.46 -6.15 2.93
N ALA A 191 -20.16 -5.03 2.77
CA ALA A 191 -21.09 -4.49 3.75
C ALA A 191 -22.24 -5.46 4.10
N ILE A 192 -22.56 -6.40 3.19
CA ILE A 192 -23.55 -7.44 3.43
C ILE A 192 -22.86 -8.70 3.98
N GLU A 193 -21.78 -9.14 3.33
CA GLU A 193 -21.12 -10.41 3.62
C GLU A 193 -20.44 -10.44 5.01
N HIS A 194 -19.72 -9.38 5.38
CA HIS A 194 -18.92 -9.39 6.61
C HIS A 194 -19.77 -9.40 7.89
N PRO A 195 -20.76 -8.50 8.06
CA PRO A 195 -21.61 -8.54 9.25
C PRO A 195 -22.40 -9.84 9.34
N ALA A 196 -22.89 -10.38 8.23
CA ALA A 196 -23.56 -11.68 8.20
C ALA A 196 -22.63 -12.81 8.68
N ALA A 197 -21.40 -12.88 8.15
CA ALA A 197 -20.43 -13.89 8.56
C ALA A 197 -20.04 -13.75 10.04
N LEU A 198 -19.90 -12.53 10.56
CA LEU A 198 -19.61 -12.30 11.98
C LEU A 198 -20.79 -12.68 12.89
N ARG A 199 -22.04 -12.49 12.45
CA ARG A 199 -23.25 -12.95 13.18
C ARG A 199 -23.29 -14.48 13.27
N GLU A 200 -22.92 -15.19 12.21
CA GLU A 200 -22.79 -16.66 12.24
C GLU A 200 -21.76 -17.13 13.27
N VAL A 201 -20.65 -16.39 13.42
CA VAL A 201 -19.63 -16.68 14.43
C VAL A 201 -20.14 -16.43 15.85
N LEU A 202 -21.00 -15.42 16.04
CA LEU A 202 -21.53 -15.05 17.36
C LEU A 202 -22.23 -16.22 18.07
N HIS A 203 -22.92 -17.07 17.31
CA HIS A 203 -23.61 -18.25 17.83
C HIS A 203 -22.66 -19.35 18.32
N LYS A 204 -21.40 -19.34 17.88
CA LYS A 204 -20.40 -20.38 18.18
C LYS A 204 -19.46 -20.01 19.32
N VAL A 205 -19.40 -18.74 19.71
CA VAL A 205 -18.43 -18.26 20.72
C VAL A 205 -18.99 -18.27 22.14
N PRO A 206 -18.13 -18.48 23.17
CA PRO A 206 -18.52 -18.32 24.57
C PRO A 206 -18.94 -16.89 24.90
N GLU A 207 -19.77 -16.73 25.94
CA GLU A 207 -20.29 -15.44 26.41
C GLU A 207 -19.21 -14.38 26.61
N SER A 208 -18.00 -14.77 27.05
CA SER A 208 -16.88 -13.85 27.26
C SER A 208 -16.39 -13.15 26.00
N ALA A 209 -16.58 -13.74 24.82
CA ALA A 209 -16.13 -13.18 23.53
C ALA A 209 -17.24 -12.44 22.77
N ARG A 210 -18.51 -12.64 23.16
CA ARG A 210 -19.67 -12.03 22.50
C ARG A 210 -19.63 -10.49 22.47
N PRO A 211 -19.27 -9.77 23.55
CA PRO A 211 -19.23 -8.31 23.52
C PRO A 211 -18.22 -7.75 22.53
N ALA A 212 -17.10 -8.44 22.28
CA ALA A 212 -16.12 -8.02 21.29
C ALA A 212 -16.64 -8.19 19.86
N LEU A 213 -17.30 -9.32 19.56
CA LEU A 213 -17.89 -9.56 18.25
C LEU A 213 -19.09 -8.67 17.96
N LEU A 214 -19.96 -8.43 18.95
CA LEU A 214 -21.09 -7.50 18.81
C LEU A 214 -20.60 -6.10 18.45
N ARG A 215 -19.61 -5.57 19.19
CA ARG A 215 -18.98 -4.28 18.86
C ARG A 215 -18.39 -4.26 17.45
N ALA A 216 -17.80 -5.37 17.02
CA ALA A 216 -17.23 -5.47 15.67
C ALA A 216 -18.30 -5.56 14.58
N ILE A 217 -19.45 -6.19 14.83
CA ILE A 217 -20.60 -6.20 13.93
C ILE A 217 -21.16 -4.79 13.81
N ASP A 218 -21.46 -4.13 14.93
CA ASP A 218 -22.03 -2.79 14.96
C ASP A 218 -21.11 -1.77 14.27
N ALA A 219 -19.81 -1.84 14.56
CA ALA A 219 -18.82 -1.00 13.89
C ALA A 219 -18.62 -1.41 12.42
N SER A 220 -18.76 -2.68 12.05
CA SER A 220 -18.68 -3.02 10.63
C SER A 220 -19.84 -2.40 9.86
N ASP A 221 -21.07 -2.52 10.37
CA ASP A 221 -22.26 -1.93 9.75
C ASP A 221 -22.12 -0.40 9.61
N ALA A 222 -21.73 0.29 10.69
CA ALA A 222 -21.60 1.75 10.69
C ALA A 222 -20.45 2.25 9.80
N GLU A 223 -19.29 1.61 9.85
CA GLU A 223 -18.13 2.01 9.05
C GLU A 223 -18.36 1.72 7.55
N TYR A 224 -19.01 0.60 7.20
CA TYR A 224 -19.36 0.32 5.80
C TYR A 224 -20.32 1.36 5.22
N GLU A 225 -21.32 1.75 5.98
CA GLU A 225 -22.22 2.85 5.60
C GLU A 225 -21.45 4.17 5.38
N LYS A 226 -20.52 4.51 6.28
CA LYS A 226 -19.66 5.71 6.10
C LYS A 226 -18.86 5.64 4.81
N ILE A 227 -18.23 4.50 4.51
CA ILE A 227 -17.47 4.30 3.26
C ILE A 227 -18.41 4.47 2.04
N LEU A 228 -19.58 3.83 2.04
CA LEU A 228 -20.54 3.91 0.92
C LEU A 228 -21.05 5.34 0.69
N ASN A 229 -21.31 6.09 1.76
CA ASN A 229 -21.73 7.48 1.69
C ASN A 229 -20.61 8.37 1.14
N ALA A 230 -19.38 8.19 1.61
CA ALA A 230 -18.19 8.89 1.09
C ALA A 230 -17.93 8.62 -0.40
N LEU A 231 -18.22 7.40 -0.87
CA LEU A 231 -18.05 7.01 -2.27
C LEU A 231 -19.18 7.46 -3.19
N ARG A 232 -20.37 7.77 -2.64
CA ARG A 232 -21.51 8.28 -3.41
C ARG A 232 -21.29 9.72 -3.93
N GLY A 233 -20.36 10.46 -3.31
CA GLY A 233 -20.17 11.89 -3.55
C GLY A 233 -21.29 12.71 -2.91
N ARG A 234 -21.00 13.98 -2.58
CA ARG A 234 -22.01 14.92 -2.09
C ARG A 234 -23.12 14.98 -3.16
N LYS A 235 -24.36 14.61 -2.81
CA LYS A 235 -25.52 14.95 -3.65
C LYS A 235 -25.42 16.45 -3.90
N GLY A 236 -25.26 16.83 -5.17
CA GLY A 236 -25.26 18.24 -5.58
C GLY A 236 -26.46 18.93 -4.94
N ASN A 237 -26.17 20.02 -4.23
CA ASN A 237 -27.16 21.03 -3.89
C ASN A 237 -27.21 22.01 -5.05
#